data_AF-A0A5J4RY60-F1
#
_entry.id   AF-A0A5J4RY60-F1
#
_cell.length_a   1.000
_cell.length_b   1.000
_cell.length_c   1.000
_cell.angle_alpha   90.00
_cell.angle_beta   90.00
_cell.angle_gamma   90.00
#
_symmetry.space_group_name_H-M   'P 1'
#
loop_
_entity.id
_entity.type
_entity.pdbx_description
1 polymer ?
#
loop_
_entity_poly.entity_id
_entity_poly.type
_entity_poly.pdbx_seq_one_letter_code
_entity_poly.pdbx_strand_id
1 'polypeptide(L)'
;MVSRACKYLGYSRDTFYRYKELFDEGGESALRDMNRRVPNIKNRIDPLIEEQVVAYAIENPALGQVRVSNELKKKGVFISPCRARQVWLKHDLEIFQKRLKALQAKVAQEGLILTESQVVALERAKEEKFSQGEIETHHPGCMGSTGYLLCGLYQRSR
;
A
#
# COMPACT_ATOMS: atom_id res chain seq x y z
N MET A 1 -33.55 -35.36 3.76
CA MET A 1 -33.87 -34.05 3.16
C MET A 1 -32.64 -33.15 2.99
N VAL A 2 -31.79 -32.99 4.01
CA VAL A 2 -30.61 -32.11 3.96
C VAL A 2 -29.57 -32.49 2.87
N SER A 3 -29.22 -33.77 2.71
CA SER A 3 -28.21 -34.21 1.72
C SER A 3 -28.58 -33.89 0.26
N ARG A 4 -29.88 -34.02 -0.10
CA ARG A 4 -30.38 -33.69 -1.44
C ARG A 4 -30.35 -32.17 -1.70
N ALA A 5 -30.70 -31.38 -0.68
CA ALA A 5 -30.64 -29.92 -0.74
C ALA A 5 -29.21 -29.39 -0.83
N CYS A 6 -28.27 -29.93 -0.02
CA CYS A 6 -26.85 -29.59 -0.10
C CYS A 6 -26.24 -29.90 -1.48
N LYS A 7 -26.62 -31.04 -2.09
CA LYS A 7 -26.18 -31.40 -3.45
C LYS A 7 -26.71 -30.45 -4.52
N TYR A 8 -27.92 -29.92 -4.35
CA TYR A 8 -28.52 -28.95 -5.27
C TYR A 8 -27.94 -27.54 -5.10
N LEU A 9 -27.65 -27.13 -3.86
CA LEU A 9 -27.11 -25.80 -3.51
C LEU A 9 -25.58 -25.72 -3.63
N GLY A 10 -24.88 -26.84 -3.90
CA GLY A 10 -23.44 -26.87 -4.07
C GLY A 10 -22.63 -26.75 -2.77
N TYR A 11 -23.24 -26.98 -1.61
CA TYR A 11 -22.57 -26.93 -0.31
C TYR A 11 -22.29 -28.34 0.23
N SER A 12 -21.20 -28.51 0.99
CA SER A 12 -20.97 -29.76 1.72
C SER A 12 -21.97 -29.88 2.88
N ARG A 13 -22.27 -31.12 3.26
CA ARG A 13 -23.13 -31.41 4.42
C ARG A 13 -22.56 -30.81 5.71
N ASP A 14 -21.24 -30.84 5.87
CA ASP A 14 -20.56 -30.27 7.04
C ASP A 14 -20.71 -28.75 7.11
N THR A 15 -20.66 -28.07 5.97
CA THR A 15 -20.86 -26.61 5.90
C THR A 15 -22.27 -26.23 6.37
N PHE A 16 -23.28 -27.02 6.00
CA PHE A 16 -24.65 -26.79 6.43
C PHE A 16 -24.82 -26.89 7.94
N TYR A 17 -24.30 -27.96 8.57
CA TYR A 17 -24.43 -28.12 10.03
C TYR A 17 -23.63 -27.08 10.80
N ARG A 18 -22.44 -26.71 10.31
CA ARG A 18 -21.63 -25.64 10.92
C ARG A 18 -22.35 -24.30 10.90
N TYR A 19 -23.05 -23.96 9.82
CA TYR A 19 -23.86 -22.74 9.75
C TYR A 19 -25.13 -22.83 10.58
N LYS A 20 -25.71 -24.02 10.71
CA LYS A 20 -26.88 -24.26 11.55
C LYS A 20 -26.54 -24.04 13.03
N GLU A 21 -25.46 -24.64 13.53
CA GLU A 21 -25.01 -24.48 14.92
C GLU A 21 -24.76 -23.01 15.25
N LEU A 22 -24.09 -22.27 14.37
CA LEU A 22 -23.83 -20.85 14.56
C LEU A 22 -25.10 -19.98 14.51
N PHE A 23 -26.05 -20.33 13.65
CA PHE A 23 -27.35 -19.66 13.61
C PHE A 23 -28.16 -19.94 14.89
N ASP A 24 -28.11 -21.17 15.39
CA ASP A 24 -28.76 -21.56 16.65
C ASP A 24 -28.13 -20.85 17.86
N GLU A 25 -26.81 -20.60 17.85
CA GLU A 25 -26.08 -19.90 18.93
C GLU A 25 -26.21 -18.36 18.89
N GLY A 26 -26.13 -17.75 17.71
CA GLY A 26 -25.99 -16.29 17.58
C GLY A 26 -26.76 -15.67 16.42
N GLY A 27 -27.75 -16.38 15.89
CA GLY A 27 -28.66 -15.92 14.85
C GLY A 27 -27.95 -15.43 13.59
N GLU A 28 -28.51 -14.41 12.94
CA GLU A 28 -27.94 -13.83 11.72
C GLU A 28 -26.60 -13.11 11.95
N SER A 29 -26.36 -12.59 13.15
CA SER A 29 -25.12 -11.89 13.50
C SER A 29 -23.90 -12.82 13.47
N ALA A 30 -24.04 -14.06 13.94
CA ALA A 30 -22.95 -15.04 13.96
C ALA A 30 -22.52 -15.47 12.55
N LEU A 31 -23.45 -15.48 11.59
CA LEU A 31 -23.13 -15.81 10.20
C LEU A 31 -22.26 -14.74 9.52
N ARG A 32 -22.33 -13.47 9.96
CA ARG A 32 -21.51 -12.38 9.41
C ARG A 32 -20.04 -12.48 9.78
N ASP A 33 -19.71 -13.02 10.95
CA ASP A 33 -18.35 -12.96 11.50
C ASP A 33 -17.40 -14.08 11.00
N MET A 34 -17.95 -15.09 10.30
CA MET A 34 -17.17 -16.26 9.87
C MET A 34 -16.06 -16.00 8.85
N ASN A 35 -16.09 -14.86 8.16
CA ASN A 35 -15.18 -14.58 7.05
C ASN A 35 -14.01 -13.65 7.43
N ARG A 36 -13.84 -13.32 8.71
CA ARG A 36 -12.68 -12.55 9.16
C ARG A 36 -11.50 -13.47 9.39
N ARG A 37 -10.51 -13.41 8.50
CA ARG A 37 -9.19 -14.00 8.75
C ARG A 37 -8.63 -13.39 10.04
N VAL A 38 -8.49 -14.21 11.08
CA VAL A 38 -7.88 -13.77 12.33
C VAL A 38 -6.41 -13.45 12.08
N PRO A 39 -5.92 -12.25 12.48
CA PRO A 39 -4.51 -11.91 12.35
C PRO A 39 -3.63 -12.93 13.07
N ASN A 40 -2.60 -13.44 12.38
CA ASN A 40 -1.68 -14.41 12.98
C ASN A 40 -0.81 -13.73 14.04
N ILE A 41 -0.94 -14.15 15.30
CA ILE A 41 -0.20 -13.61 16.46
C ILE A 41 1.32 -13.71 16.24
N LYS A 42 1.81 -14.76 15.54
CA LYS A 42 3.25 -14.94 15.23
C LYS A 42 3.81 -13.86 14.31
N ASN A 43 2.94 -13.15 13.59
CA ASN A 43 3.33 -12.02 12.74
C ASN A 43 3.28 -10.68 13.49
N ARG A 44 3.02 -10.68 14.80
CA ARG A 44 3.08 -9.47 15.62
C ARG A 44 4.54 -9.02 15.75
N ILE A 45 4.75 -7.74 15.53
CA ILE A 45 6.04 -7.06 15.73
C ILE A 45 5.98 -6.43 17.11
N ASP A 46 7.14 -6.25 17.73
CA ASP A 46 7.24 -5.44 18.92
C ASP A 46 6.64 -4.04 18.61
N PRO A 47 5.66 -3.56 19.40
CA PRO A 47 5.04 -2.26 19.17
C PRO A 47 6.07 -1.12 19.09
N LEU A 48 7.17 -1.20 19.85
CA LEU A 48 8.21 -0.18 19.85
C LEU A 48 8.93 -0.11 18.49
N ILE A 49 9.18 -1.26 17.88
CA ILE A 49 9.78 -1.35 16.53
C ILE A 49 8.79 -0.82 15.48
N GLU A 50 7.50 -1.10 15.64
CA GLU A 50 6.45 -0.64 14.74
C GLU A 50 6.34 0.90 14.75
N GLU A 51 6.32 1.50 15.93
CA GLU A 51 6.30 2.96 16.12
C GLU A 51 7.53 3.63 15.50
N GLN A 52 8.72 3.05 15.67
CA GLN A 52 9.96 3.56 15.06
C GLN A 52 9.91 3.55 13.54
N VAL A 53 9.36 2.49 12.92
CA VAL A 53 9.19 2.41 11.46
C VAL A 53 8.22 3.48 10.96
N VAL A 54 7.12 3.68 11.67
CA VAL A 54 6.10 4.68 11.32
C VAL A 54 6.67 6.08 11.45
N ALA A 55 7.33 6.40 12.56
CA ALA A 55 7.98 7.69 12.77
C ALA A 55 9.00 8.00 11.66
N TYR A 56 9.87 7.04 11.36
CA TYR A 56 10.90 7.21 10.33
C TYR A 56 10.32 7.40 8.92
N ALA A 57 9.21 6.73 8.62
CA ALA A 57 8.52 6.86 7.33
C ALA A 57 7.82 8.22 7.16
N ILE A 58 7.37 8.83 8.25
CA ILE A 58 6.77 10.18 8.24
C ILE A 58 7.85 11.25 8.11
N GLU A 59 8.97 11.10 8.84
CA GLU A 59 10.11 12.02 8.74
C GLU A 59 10.73 12.03 7.33
N ASN A 60 10.83 10.86 6.70
CA ASN A 60 11.49 10.71 5.40
C ASN A 60 10.55 10.06 4.38
N PRO A 61 9.51 10.79 3.89
CA PRO A 61 8.49 10.22 3.04
C PRO A 61 9.05 9.69 1.71
N ALA A 62 10.14 10.29 1.21
CA ALA A 62 10.79 9.92 -0.05
C ALA A 62 11.53 8.57 -0.02
N LEU A 63 11.80 8.00 1.15
CA LEU A 63 12.56 6.76 1.25
C LEU A 63 11.67 5.53 0.96
N GLY A 64 12.16 4.66 0.08
CA GLY A 64 11.54 3.37 -0.21
C GLY A 64 11.80 2.30 0.87
N GLN A 65 11.04 1.21 0.83
CA GLN A 65 11.09 0.12 1.82
C GLN A 65 12.50 -0.45 2.08
N VAL A 66 13.34 -0.56 1.04
CA VAL A 66 14.71 -1.09 1.14
C VAL A 66 15.63 -0.11 1.84
N ARG A 67 15.53 1.18 1.51
CA ARG A 67 16.32 2.23 2.15
C ARG A 67 15.96 2.37 3.62
N VAL A 68 14.67 2.37 3.94
CA VAL A 68 14.19 2.42 5.33
C VAL A 68 14.71 1.22 6.13
N SER A 69 14.64 0.00 5.58
CA SER A 69 15.21 -1.18 6.23
C SER A 69 16.71 -1.03 6.51
N ASN A 70 17.50 -0.51 5.55
CA ASN A 70 18.93 -0.31 5.73
C ASN A 70 19.28 0.75 6.77
N GLU A 71 18.55 1.88 6.79
CA GLU A 71 18.77 2.94 7.77
C GLU A 71 18.36 2.50 9.18
N LEU A 72 17.25 1.78 9.32
CA LEU A 72 16.85 1.19 10.60
C LEU A 72 17.87 0.15 11.09
N LYS A 73 18.45 -0.63 10.18
CA LYS A 73 19.51 -1.58 10.50
C LYS A 73 20.74 -0.89 11.10
N LYS A 74 21.10 0.30 10.60
CA LYS A 74 22.19 1.13 11.17
C LYS A 74 21.85 1.64 12.58
N LYS A 75 20.57 1.91 12.85
CA LYS A 75 20.06 2.29 14.18
C LYS A 75 19.90 1.10 15.15
N GLY A 76 20.28 -0.11 14.73
CA GLY A 76 20.18 -1.34 15.53
C GLY A 76 18.84 -2.07 15.42
N VAL A 77 17.95 -1.63 14.54
CA VAL A 77 16.60 -2.19 14.37
C VAL A 77 16.56 -3.07 13.11
N PHE A 78 16.42 -4.38 13.30
CA PHE A 78 16.45 -5.34 12.20
C PHE A 78 15.04 -5.62 11.67
N ILE A 79 14.72 -5.08 10.50
CA ILE A 79 13.42 -5.29 9.83
C ILE A 79 13.63 -5.59 8.36
N SER A 80 12.94 -6.59 7.84
CA SER A 80 12.90 -6.88 6.41
C SER A 80 12.10 -5.81 5.64
N PRO A 81 12.50 -5.44 4.40
CA PRO A 81 11.77 -4.45 3.60
C PRO A 81 10.30 -4.83 3.37
N CYS A 82 9.99 -6.11 3.17
CA CYS A 82 8.61 -6.57 3.03
C CYS A 82 7.79 -6.33 4.30
N ARG A 83 8.44 -6.45 5.46
CA ARG A 83 7.81 -6.26 6.76
C ARG A 83 7.60 -4.78 7.09
N ALA A 84 8.53 -3.92 6.70
CA ALA A 84 8.32 -2.46 6.73
C ALA A 84 7.09 -2.06 5.89
N ARG A 85 6.92 -2.65 4.70
CA ARG A 85 5.71 -2.43 3.88
C ARG A 85 4.44 -2.93 4.54
N GLN A 86 4.46 -4.08 5.21
CA GLN A 86 3.30 -4.57 5.96
C GLN A 86 2.90 -3.64 7.10
N VAL A 87 3.87 -3.05 7.80
CA VAL A 87 3.61 -2.01 8.80
C VAL A 87 2.95 -0.80 8.13
N TRP A 88 3.47 -0.35 6.99
CA TRP A 88 2.86 0.78 6.26
C TRP A 88 1.43 0.52 5.79
N LEU A 89 1.10 -0.70 5.38
CA LEU A 89 -0.27 -1.10 5.02
C LEU A 89 -1.23 -1.00 6.22
N LYS A 90 -0.75 -1.26 7.45
CA LYS A 90 -1.58 -1.14 8.66
C LYS A 90 -1.83 0.31 9.07
N HIS A 91 -0.88 1.20 8.78
CA HIS A 91 -0.91 2.62 9.17
C HIS A 91 -1.28 3.57 8.02
N ASP A 92 -1.76 3.05 6.89
CA ASP A 92 -2.09 3.84 5.70
C ASP A 92 -0.90 4.64 5.12
N LEU A 93 0.33 4.15 5.24
CA LEU A 93 1.56 4.81 4.74
C LEU A 93 2.13 4.14 3.49
N GLU A 94 1.30 3.49 2.69
CA GLU A 94 1.73 2.64 1.58
C GLU A 94 2.39 3.43 0.44
N ILE A 95 1.79 4.56 0.09
CA ILE A 95 2.14 5.37 -1.07
C ILE A 95 2.77 6.67 -0.58
N PHE A 96 3.71 7.22 -1.37
CA PHE A 96 4.38 8.49 -1.11
C PHE A 96 3.39 9.63 -0.78
N GLN A 97 2.29 9.75 -1.54
CA GLN A 97 1.25 10.74 -1.30
C GLN A 97 0.60 10.62 0.09
N LYS A 98 0.33 9.39 0.55
CA LYS A 98 -0.24 9.17 1.90
C LYS A 98 0.77 9.57 2.99
N ARG A 99 2.06 9.26 2.79
CA ARG A 99 3.14 9.68 3.73
C ARG A 99 3.29 11.20 3.77
N LEU A 100 3.21 11.86 2.62
CA LEU A 100 3.30 13.31 2.52
C LEU A 100 2.11 13.99 3.21
N LYS A 101 0.89 13.44 3.07
CA LYS A 101 -0.28 13.89 3.81
C LYS A 101 -0.11 13.71 5.32
N ALA A 102 0.45 12.57 5.75
CA ALA A 102 0.75 12.33 7.17
C ALA A 102 1.80 13.32 7.71
N LEU A 103 2.83 13.65 6.92
CA LEU A 103 3.82 14.67 7.27
C LEU A 103 3.17 16.06 7.40
N GLN A 104 2.33 16.46 6.45
CA GLN A 104 1.60 17.73 6.51
C GLN A 104 0.71 17.82 7.77
N ALA A 105 0.02 16.74 8.11
CA ALA A 105 -0.80 16.68 9.32
C ALA A 105 0.06 16.84 10.59
N LYS A 106 1.21 16.17 10.67
CA LYS A 106 2.15 16.35 11.80
C LYS A 106 2.68 17.78 11.90
N VAL A 107 3.05 18.39 10.78
CA VAL A 107 3.54 19.79 10.74
C VAL A 107 2.46 20.77 11.20
N ALA A 108 1.21 20.56 10.80
CA ALA A 108 0.09 21.39 11.23
C ALA A 108 -0.21 21.27 12.73
N GLN A 109 0.06 20.10 13.34
CA GLN A 109 -0.16 19.87 14.77
C GLN A 109 1.00 20.37 15.64
N GLU A 110 2.24 20.07 15.26
CA GLU A 110 3.43 20.28 16.09
C GLU A 110 4.20 21.56 15.71
N GLY A 111 3.89 22.20 14.57
CA GLY A 111 4.60 23.39 14.12
C GLY A 111 6.08 23.15 13.81
N LEU A 112 6.43 21.94 13.38
CA LEU A 112 7.80 21.52 13.09
C LEU A 112 8.42 22.33 11.93
N ILE A 113 9.69 22.66 12.08
CA ILE A 113 10.52 23.19 10.99
C ILE A 113 10.82 22.04 10.02
N LEU A 114 10.40 22.19 8.77
CA LEU A 114 10.64 21.22 7.71
C LEU A 114 12.14 21.13 7.40
N THR A 115 12.64 19.91 7.18
CA THR A 115 14.00 19.72 6.68
C THR A 115 14.06 19.95 5.17
N GLU A 116 15.23 20.31 4.64
CA GLU A 116 15.43 20.59 3.22
C GLU A 116 14.94 19.44 2.32
N SER A 117 15.18 18.19 2.73
CA SER A 117 14.72 17.00 2.02
C SER A 117 13.19 16.88 1.96
N GLN A 118 12.47 17.37 2.98
CA GLN A 118 11.02 17.39 3.01
C GLN A 118 10.44 18.51 2.13
N VAL A 119 11.11 19.66 2.06
CA VAL A 119 10.72 20.77 1.17
C VAL A 119 10.82 20.34 -0.29
N VAL A 120 11.94 19.73 -0.69
CA VAL A 120 12.11 19.18 -2.05
C VAL A 120 11.05 18.13 -2.37
N ALA A 121 10.69 17.28 -1.40
CA ALA A 121 9.63 16.30 -1.56
C ALA A 121 8.25 16.94 -1.78
N LEU A 122 7.96 18.07 -1.11
CA LEU A 122 6.74 18.84 -1.30
C LEU A 122 6.70 19.55 -2.65
N GLU A 123 7.82 20.09 -3.12
CA GLU A 123 7.93 20.76 -4.43
C GLU A 123 7.69 19.78 -5.57
N ARG A 124 8.35 18.61 -5.55
CA ARG A 124 8.11 17.54 -6.55
C ARG A 124 6.66 17.10 -6.60
N ALA A 125 6.02 16.95 -5.43
CA ALA A 125 4.62 16.58 -5.36
C ALA A 125 3.68 17.67 -5.90
N LYS A 126 4.08 18.95 -5.90
CA LYS A 126 3.33 20.04 -6.54
C LYS A 126 3.50 20.02 -8.06
N GLU A 127 4.72 19.80 -8.55
CA GLU A 127 5.02 19.69 -9.98
C GLU A 127 4.29 18.52 -10.65
N GLU A 128 4.21 17.37 -9.98
CA GLU A 128 3.45 16.20 -10.46
C GLU A 128 1.95 16.50 -10.57
N LYS A 129 1.38 17.29 -9.66
CA LYS A 129 -0.04 17.69 -9.73
C LYS A 129 -0.29 18.70 -10.85
N PHE A 130 0.64 19.63 -11.06
CA PHE A 130 0.55 20.63 -12.10
C PHE A 130 0.60 19.99 -13.50
N SER A 131 1.57 19.11 -13.73
CA SER A 131 1.71 18.38 -14.99
C SER A 131 0.54 17.44 -15.31
N GLN A 132 -0.14 16.88 -14.31
CA GLN A 132 -1.36 16.08 -14.51
C GLN A 132 -2.60 16.94 -14.83
N GLY A 133 -2.62 18.21 -14.41
CA GLY A 133 -3.73 19.13 -14.62
C GLY A 133 -3.70 19.88 -15.95
N GLU A 134 -2.54 19.98 -16.61
CA GLU A 134 -2.34 20.80 -17.82
C GLU A 134 -2.48 20.06 -19.15
N ILE A 135 -3.06 18.86 -19.19
CA ILE A 135 -3.37 18.20 -20.47
C ILE A 135 -4.78 18.63 -20.91
N GLU A 136 -4.95 19.92 -21.20
CA GLU A 136 -6.06 20.39 -22.05
C GLU A 136 -5.74 20.03 -23.52
N THR A 137 -5.75 18.74 -23.86
CA THR A 137 -5.65 18.33 -25.27
C THR A 137 -7.01 18.45 -25.91
N HIS A 138 -7.16 19.49 -26.73
CA HIS A 138 -8.39 19.82 -27.44
C HIS A 138 -8.85 18.75 -28.46
N HIS A 139 -8.01 17.74 -28.79
CA HIS A 139 -8.33 16.67 -29.76
C HIS A 139 -7.69 15.32 -29.36
N PRO A 140 -8.45 14.20 -29.41
CA PRO A 140 -7.94 12.86 -29.07
C PRO A 140 -7.17 12.29 -30.28
N GLY A 141 -5.84 12.27 -30.21
CA GLY A 141 -5.04 11.61 -31.27
C GLY A 141 -3.55 11.90 -31.31
N CYS A 142 -3.03 12.91 -30.61
CA CYS A 142 -1.62 13.29 -30.72
C CYS A 142 -0.76 12.79 -29.55
N MET A 143 -0.58 11.47 -29.42
CA MET A 143 0.59 10.91 -28.73
C MET A 143 1.02 9.60 -29.40
N GLY A 144 1.62 9.77 -30.58
CA GLY A 144 2.25 8.69 -31.32
C GLY A 144 3.35 9.23 -32.21
N SER A 145 4.44 9.76 -31.62
CA SER A 145 5.74 9.88 -32.31
C SER A 145 6.80 10.46 -31.37
N THR A 146 7.52 9.58 -30.68
CA THR A 146 8.94 9.83 -30.37
C THR A 146 9.66 8.48 -30.33
N GLY A 147 9.61 7.77 -31.45
CA GLY A 147 10.51 6.66 -31.73
C GLY A 147 11.68 7.18 -32.55
N TYR A 148 12.65 7.86 -31.92
CA TYR A 148 13.95 8.10 -32.57
C TYR A 148 14.79 6.82 -32.49
N LEU A 149 14.47 5.86 -33.35
CA LEU A 149 15.41 4.83 -33.79
C LEU A 149 16.44 5.50 -34.71
N LEU A 150 17.53 6.00 -34.13
CA LEU A 150 18.78 6.22 -34.85
C LEU A 150 19.55 4.89 -34.92
N CYS A 151 19.06 3.94 -35.72
CA CYS A 151 19.90 2.88 -36.26
C CYS A 151 20.40 3.36 -37.63
N GLY A 152 21.70 3.69 -37.67
CA GLY A 152 22.37 4.23 -38.85
C GLY A 152 22.18 3.36 -40.10
N LEU A 153 21.93 4.05 -41.20
CA LEU A 153 22.01 3.53 -42.56
C LEU A 153 23.45 3.07 -42.83
N TYR A 154 23.69 1.76 -42.81
CA TYR A 154 24.89 1.17 -43.43
C TYR A 154 24.55 0.83 -44.88
N GLN A 155 24.81 1.79 -45.79
CA GLN A 155 24.84 1.52 -47.22
C GLN A 155 25.93 0.48 -47.50
N ARG A 156 25.55 -0.70 -48.01
CA ARG A 156 26.48 -1.62 -48.64
C ARG A 156 26.11 -1.77 -50.10
N SER A 157 26.88 -1.09 -50.93
CA SER A 157 26.95 -1.26 -52.37
C SER A 157 27.36 -2.69 -52.71
N ARG A 158 26.62 -3.37 -53.58
CA ARG A 158 27.10 -4.32 -54.58
C ARG A 158 26.13 -4.35 -55.75
#